data_AF-A0A7Z9JEV1-F1
#
_entry.id   AF-A0A7Z9JEV1-F1
#
_cell.length_a   1.000
_cell.length_b   1.000
_cell.length_c   1.000
_cell.angle_alpha   90.00
_cell.angle_beta   90.00
_cell.angle_gamma   90.00
#
_symmetry.space_group_name_H-M   'P 1'
#
loop_
_entity.id
_entity.type
_entity.pdbx_description
1 polymer ?
#
loop_
_entity_poly.entity_id
_entity_poly.type
_entity_poly.pdbx_seq_one_letter_code
_entity_poly.pdbx_strand_id
1 'polypeptide(L)'
;DGPVHAETADMDGDGDLDVLIAAMGVILPSTAHTGKVIILENDGNELFTKHVIAENIQRVTDVQAGDLDGDGDLDLSVAQFGYTQGQVQWFENEGDWKFVPHQLINRSGAIHAPIVDIDNDGDLDIVTLLSQEWETVVAFVNNGRGSFMPEILHDVADADFSSSGIQIVDLDKDGDQDILWTNGDAFVSVDYRPLPTHGLQWLENHGNRDFEYHRIGKMEGAYGPTAIDFDNDGDIDIVTVSEFAFWDNPETPSVVWWEQEDNISFTKHTIAKKPTHLVTCDVGDINNDGKPDIVVGGMALYPPFDRITRIAVWHNDGNEFQESHSTTLPKQIQLELQKLKSSGLRGMFLQANGFESINEYNTAFQEDSENAKWPYYIGLIHVTEGNSNTALDYFKQAQRIDSAYSPLLTRLGELYVGTGDVELAKEYFVKADSNYARVALAQLSADVGNWIEVIEILQDTNTQAASSLVFTAKAMLAGTTQKSFAAIDMGYQMEDPWRDEVEAMCILAPHLVTQAQTDFIAGRVDSAERLLRRAIKIDPDNKDA
;
A
#
# COMPACT_ATOMS: atom_id res chain seq x y z
N ASP A 1 0.13 -13.76 -2.33
CA ASP A 1 -1.08 -13.44 -3.13
C ASP A 1 -1.11 -12.04 -3.75
N GLY A 2 -0.30 -11.07 -3.31
CA GLY A 2 -0.26 -9.73 -3.93
C GLY A 2 -1.60 -8.99 -3.85
N PRO A 3 -2.18 -8.82 -2.64
CA PRO A 3 -3.40 -8.03 -2.46
C PRO A 3 -3.16 -6.58 -2.86
N VAL A 4 -4.14 -5.96 -3.51
CA VAL A 4 -4.05 -4.58 -3.99
C VAL A 4 -5.25 -3.71 -3.63
N HIS A 5 -6.40 -4.32 -3.36
CA HIS A 5 -7.58 -3.65 -2.82
C HIS A 5 -8.20 -4.56 -1.75
N ALA A 6 -8.76 -3.93 -0.72
CA ALA A 6 -9.58 -4.59 0.28
C ALA A 6 -10.76 -3.69 0.65
N GLU A 7 -11.92 -4.30 0.82
CA GLU A 7 -13.17 -3.64 1.18
C GLU A 7 -13.89 -4.47 2.25
N THR A 8 -14.76 -3.83 3.03
CA THR A 8 -15.58 -4.51 4.02
C THR A 8 -17.06 -4.44 3.69
N ALA A 9 -17.75 -5.57 3.80
CA ALA A 9 -19.20 -5.67 3.65
C ALA A 9 -19.74 -6.85 4.48
N ASP A 10 -21.00 -6.80 4.87
CA ASP A 10 -21.71 -7.92 5.53
C ASP A 10 -22.20 -8.89 4.44
N MET A 11 -21.36 -9.85 4.03
CA MET A 11 -21.63 -10.68 2.83
C MET A 11 -22.63 -11.80 3.09
N ASP A 12 -22.79 -12.23 4.33
CA ASP A 12 -23.73 -13.29 4.71
C ASP A 12 -24.98 -12.79 5.45
N GLY A 13 -25.05 -11.49 5.75
CA GLY A 13 -26.21 -10.82 6.33
C GLY A 13 -26.36 -11.07 7.84
N ASP A 14 -25.30 -11.48 8.53
CA ASP A 14 -25.32 -11.76 9.97
C ASP A 14 -25.09 -10.51 10.85
N GLY A 15 -24.68 -9.41 10.23
CA GLY A 15 -24.49 -8.09 10.85
C GLY A 15 -23.07 -7.81 11.31
N ASP A 16 -22.12 -8.70 11.07
CA ASP A 16 -20.70 -8.40 11.14
C ASP A 16 -20.13 -8.00 9.76
N LEU A 17 -18.90 -7.47 9.75
CA LEU A 17 -18.24 -7.08 8.50
C LEU A 17 -17.19 -8.12 8.11
N ASP A 18 -17.31 -8.61 6.89
CA ASP A 18 -16.34 -9.44 6.20
C ASP A 18 -15.29 -8.60 5.48
N VAL A 19 -14.22 -9.25 5.00
CA VAL A 19 -13.19 -8.58 4.19
C VAL A 19 -13.09 -9.20 2.81
N LEU A 20 -13.39 -8.41 1.79
CA LEU A 20 -13.18 -8.73 0.39
C LEU A 20 -11.76 -8.33 -0.02
N ILE A 21 -11.08 -9.17 -0.79
CA ILE A 21 -9.70 -8.95 -1.20
C ILE A 21 -9.53 -9.19 -2.70
N ALA A 22 -9.15 -8.13 -3.40
CA ALA A 22 -8.60 -8.21 -4.75
C ALA A 22 -7.13 -8.60 -4.67
N ALA A 23 -6.81 -9.81 -5.11
CA ALA A 23 -5.44 -10.30 -5.14
C ALA A 23 -4.94 -10.35 -6.57
N MET A 24 -3.97 -9.51 -6.88
CA MET A 24 -3.39 -9.41 -8.22
C MET A 24 -2.35 -10.50 -8.50
N GLY A 25 -1.72 -11.06 -7.47
CA GLY A 25 -0.66 -12.07 -7.58
C GLY A 25 0.71 -11.44 -7.82
N VAL A 26 0.86 -10.74 -8.95
CA VAL A 26 2.11 -10.08 -9.38
C VAL A 26 1.86 -8.58 -9.54
N ILE A 27 2.58 -7.75 -8.77
CA ILE A 27 2.46 -6.27 -8.76
C ILE A 27 2.74 -5.66 -10.14
N LEU A 28 3.70 -6.22 -10.86
CA LEU A 28 4.09 -5.75 -12.18
C LEU A 28 3.10 -6.19 -13.27
N PRO A 29 2.87 -5.36 -14.30
CA PRO A 29 2.02 -5.71 -15.44
C PRO A 29 2.40 -7.07 -16.03
N SER A 30 1.45 -7.99 -16.06
CA SER A 30 1.66 -9.34 -16.58
C SER A 30 0.36 -9.89 -17.14
N THR A 31 0.46 -10.69 -18.22
CA THR A 31 -0.67 -11.44 -18.79
C THR A 31 -0.88 -12.79 -18.10
N ALA A 32 -0.12 -13.06 -17.02
CA ALA A 32 -0.27 -14.26 -16.23
C ALA A 32 -1.62 -14.29 -15.51
N HIS A 33 -2.23 -15.47 -15.48
CA HIS A 33 -3.48 -15.70 -14.79
C HIS A 33 -3.20 -16.06 -13.33
N THR A 34 -2.84 -15.04 -12.55
CA THR A 34 -2.43 -15.17 -11.15
C THR A 34 -3.38 -14.46 -10.18
N GLY A 35 -4.44 -13.84 -10.70
CA GLY A 35 -5.41 -13.11 -9.90
C GLY A 35 -6.31 -14.04 -9.09
N LYS A 36 -6.81 -13.53 -7.96
CA LYS A 36 -7.81 -14.17 -7.12
C LYS A 36 -8.79 -13.15 -6.54
N VAL A 37 -10.02 -13.59 -6.33
CA VAL A 37 -11.00 -12.93 -5.48
C VAL A 37 -11.12 -13.77 -4.21
N ILE A 38 -10.89 -13.16 -3.06
CA ILE A 38 -10.91 -13.83 -1.75
C ILE A 38 -11.89 -13.08 -0.86
N ILE A 39 -12.72 -13.81 -0.13
CA ILE A 39 -13.52 -13.25 0.98
C ILE A 39 -13.02 -13.89 2.28
N LEU A 40 -12.87 -13.06 3.30
CA LEU A 40 -12.61 -13.47 4.67
C LEU A 40 -13.89 -13.25 5.46
N GLU A 41 -14.67 -14.31 5.65
CA GLU A 41 -15.92 -14.34 6.42
C GLU A 41 -15.60 -14.20 7.91
N ASN A 42 -16.15 -13.19 8.57
CA ASN A 42 -16.06 -12.97 10.00
C ASN A 42 -17.17 -13.78 10.72
N ASP A 43 -17.01 -14.05 12.02
CA ASP A 43 -17.99 -14.82 12.81
C ASP A 43 -18.56 -14.03 14.01
N GLY A 44 -18.40 -12.72 13.96
CA GLY A 44 -18.71 -11.74 14.99
C GLY A 44 -17.68 -11.67 16.12
N ASN A 45 -16.66 -12.54 16.11
CA ASN A 45 -15.58 -12.58 17.08
C ASN A 45 -14.20 -12.37 16.43
N GLU A 46 -14.16 -11.78 15.23
CA GLU A 46 -12.94 -11.48 14.47
C GLU A 46 -12.17 -12.75 14.06
N LEU A 47 -12.86 -13.90 14.00
CA LEU A 47 -12.30 -15.14 13.48
C LEU A 47 -12.68 -15.31 12.01
N PHE A 48 -11.68 -15.11 11.15
CA PHE A 48 -11.90 -15.10 9.70
C PHE A 48 -11.79 -16.48 9.04
N THR A 49 -12.82 -16.89 8.31
CA THR A 49 -12.84 -18.05 7.41
C THR A 49 -12.54 -17.62 5.98
N LYS A 50 -11.51 -18.20 5.36
CA LYS A 50 -11.10 -17.84 3.99
C LYS A 50 -11.89 -18.61 2.93
N HIS A 51 -12.61 -17.87 2.10
CA HIS A 51 -13.26 -18.35 0.87
C HIS A 51 -12.50 -17.85 -0.36
N VAL A 52 -12.15 -18.76 -1.27
CA VAL A 52 -11.53 -18.40 -2.56
C VAL A 52 -12.61 -18.46 -3.62
N ILE A 53 -13.17 -17.29 -3.96
CA ILE A 53 -14.31 -17.16 -4.88
C ILE A 53 -13.87 -17.41 -6.32
N ALA A 54 -12.70 -16.86 -6.69
CA ALA A 54 -12.08 -17.11 -7.98
C ALA A 54 -10.56 -17.18 -7.85
N GLU A 55 -9.92 -18.01 -8.68
CA GLU A 55 -8.46 -18.12 -8.75
C GLU A 55 -7.99 -18.49 -10.16
N ASN A 56 -6.71 -18.27 -10.43
CA ASN A 56 -6.11 -18.50 -11.76
C ASN A 56 -6.85 -17.71 -12.87
N ILE A 57 -7.30 -16.51 -12.52
CA ILE A 57 -7.93 -15.55 -13.42
C ILE A 57 -6.95 -14.42 -13.75
N GLN A 58 -7.34 -13.53 -14.66
CA GLN A 58 -6.57 -12.30 -14.88
C GLN A 58 -6.39 -11.56 -13.55
N ARG A 59 -5.26 -10.87 -13.43
CA ARG A 59 -4.86 -10.04 -12.28
C ARG A 59 -6.02 -9.17 -11.80
N VAL A 60 -6.54 -9.46 -10.61
CA VAL A 60 -7.67 -8.72 -10.02
C VAL A 60 -7.12 -7.45 -9.37
N THR A 61 -7.64 -6.31 -9.81
CA THR A 61 -7.23 -4.98 -9.35
C THR A 61 -8.21 -4.39 -8.34
N ASP A 62 -9.48 -4.73 -8.47
CA ASP A 62 -10.54 -4.25 -7.58
C ASP A 62 -11.65 -5.30 -7.43
N VAL A 63 -12.29 -5.29 -6.27
CA VAL A 63 -13.50 -6.04 -5.96
C VAL A 63 -14.32 -5.24 -4.96
N GLN A 64 -15.60 -5.02 -5.26
CA GLN A 64 -16.56 -4.34 -4.39
C GLN A 64 -17.86 -5.13 -4.27
N ALA A 65 -18.62 -4.91 -3.19
CA ALA A 65 -19.86 -5.62 -2.92
C ALA A 65 -21.11 -4.74 -3.08
N GLY A 66 -22.19 -5.30 -3.63
CA GLY A 66 -23.50 -4.62 -3.75
C GLY A 66 -24.57 -5.53 -4.33
N ASP A 67 -25.84 -5.30 -3.99
CA ASP A 67 -26.99 -6.02 -4.55
C ASP A 67 -27.27 -5.51 -5.99
N LEU A 68 -26.72 -6.19 -7.00
CA LEU A 68 -26.72 -5.74 -8.40
C LEU A 68 -27.90 -6.29 -9.20
N ASP A 69 -28.66 -7.24 -8.66
CA ASP A 69 -29.84 -7.78 -9.34
C ASP A 69 -31.15 -7.66 -8.54
N GLY A 70 -31.09 -7.05 -7.36
CA GLY A 70 -32.22 -6.66 -6.53
C GLY A 70 -32.87 -7.83 -5.79
N ASP A 71 -32.17 -8.94 -5.63
CA ASP A 71 -32.68 -10.14 -4.97
C ASP A 71 -32.40 -10.18 -3.45
N GLY A 72 -31.53 -9.27 -2.98
CA GLY A 72 -31.22 -9.02 -1.58
C GLY A 72 -29.98 -9.71 -1.06
N ASP A 73 -29.22 -10.44 -1.88
CA ASP A 73 -27.84 -10.82 -1.55
C ASP A 73 -26.81 -9.86 -2.17
N LEU A 74 -25.58 -9.89 -1.66
CA LEU A 74 -24.50 -9.04 -2.18
C LEU A 74 -23.76 -9.76 -3.30
N ASP A 75 -23.80 -9.16 -4.50
CA ASP A 75 -22.99 -9.49 -5.65
C ASP A 75 -21.62 -8.81 -5.60
N LEU A 76 -20.74 -9.13 -6.54
CA LEU A 76 -19.42 -8.49 -6.64
C LEU A 76 -19.20 -7.79 -7.98
N SER A 77 -18.71 -6.55 -7.97
CA SER A 77 -18.00 -6.00 -9.13
C SER A 77 -16.55 -6.50 -9.12
N VAL A 78 -15.97 -6.84 -10.27
CA VAL A 78 -14.59 -7.35 -10.36
C VAL A 78 -13.86 -6.71 -11.52
N ALA A 79 -12.87 -5.88 -11.20
CA ALA A 79 -11.94 -5.30 -12.18
C ALA A 79 -10.71 -6.20 -12.34
N GLN A 80 -10.29 -6.39 -13.60
CA GLN A 80 -9.11 -7.20 -13.90
C GLN A 80 -8.22 -6.52 -14.93
N PHE A 81 -6.93 -6.47 -14.62
CA PHE A 81 -5.93 -5.83 -15.47
C PHE A 81 -4.59 -6.56 -15.51
N GLY A 82 -4.21 -7.00 -16.71
CA GLY A 82 -2.98 -7.72 -17.01
C GLY A 82 -2.32 -7.24 -18.31
N TYR A 83 -1.68 -6.08 -18.27
CA TYR A 83 -0.93 -5.48 -19.39
C TYR A 83 -1.80 -5.23 -20.63
N THR A 84 -1.87 -6.17 -21.58
CA THR A 84 -2.73 -6.06 -22.78
C THR A 84 -4.04 -6.84 -22.65
N GLN A 85 -4.28 -7.47 -21.50
CA GLN A 85 -5.48 -8.25 -21.19
C GLN A 85 -6.18 -7.65 -19.98
N GLY A 86 -7.49 -7.74 -19.94
CA GLY A 86 -8.29 -7.28 -18.80
C GLY A 86 -9.76 -7.46 -19.09
N GLN A 87 -10.57 -7.27 -18.06
CA GLN A 87 -12.02 -7.26 -18.17
C GLN A 87 -12.63 -6.63 -16.91
N VAL A 88 -13.88 -6.19 -17.05
CA VAL A 88 -14.77 -5.93 -15.91
C VAL A 88 -15.89 -6.94 -15.97
N GLN A 89 -16.19 -7.53 -14.83
CA GLN A 89 -17.26 -8.50 -14.65
C GLN A 89 -18.08 -8.11 -13.42
N TRP A 90 -19.32 -8.55 -13.35
CA TRP A 90 -20.02 -8.68 -12.08
C TRP A 90 -20.25 -10.16 -11.80
N PHE A 91 -20.17 -10.55 -10.54
CA PHE A 91 -20.31 -11.93 -10.09
C PHE A 91 -21.62 -12.03 -9.31
N GLU A 92 -22.60 -12.70 -9.93
CA GLU A 92 -23.92 -12.97 -9.33
C GLU A 92 -23.75 -13.95 -8.17
N ASN A 93 -24.21 -13.59 -6.98
CA ASN A 93 -24.23 -14.47 -5.83
C ASN A 93 -25.45 -15.41 -5.97
N GLU A 94 -25.22 -16.72 -5.97
CA GLU A 94 -26.30 -17.72 -6.00
C GLU A 94 -26.49 -18.37 -4.60
N GLY A 95 -25.96 -17.73 -3.56
CA GLY A 95 -25.89 -18.23 -2.18
C GLY A 95 -24.79 -19.27 -1.95
N ASP A 96 -24.60 -19.64 -0.68
CA ASP A 96 -23.60 -20.63 -0.23
C ASP A 96 -22.17 -20.35 -0.76
N TRP A 97 -21.77 -19.07 -0.82
CA TRP A 97 -20.48 -18.61 -1.35
C TRP A 97 -20.21 -18.98 -2.82
N LYS A 98 -21.28 -19.23 -3.59
CA LYS A 98 -21.19 -19.59 -5.00
C LYS A 98 -21.50 -18.37 -5.86
N PHE A 99 -20.53 -18.00 -6.69
CA PHE A 99 -20.62 -16.83 -7.56
C PHE A 99 -20.57 -17.22 -9.05
N VAL A 100 -21.40 -16.58 -9.88
CA VAL A 100 -21.46 -16.78 -11.33
C VAL A 100 -20.98 -15.51 -12.05
N PRO A 101 -19.86 -15.56 -12.81
CA PRO A 101 -19.32 -14.38 -13.46
C PRO A 101 -20.07 -14.02 -14.73
N HIS A 102 -20.41 -12.74 -14.87
CA HIS A 102 -21.01 -12.12 -16.05
C HIS A 102 -20.10 -11.01 -16.59
N GLN A 103 -19.72 -11.10 -17.85
CA GLN A 103 -18.79 -10.15 -18.46
C GLN A 103 -19.49 -8.86 -18.89
N LEU A 104 -19.01 -7.73 -18.37
CA LEU A 104 -19.46 -6.38 -18.75
C LEU A 104 -18.63 -5.84 -19.92
N ILE A 105 -17.31 -5.95 -19.82
CA ILE A 105 -16.38 -5.57 -20.89
C ILE A 105 -15.15 -6.46 -20.90
N ASN A 106 -14.65 -6.78 -22.09
CA ASN A 106 -13.39 -7.50 -22.29
C ASN A 106 -12.31 -6.54 -22.82
N ARG A 107 -11.69 -5.79 -21.91
CA ARG A 107 -10.76 -4.70 -22.23
C ARG A 107 -9.71 -4.54 -21.11
N SER A 108 -8.48 -4.27 -21.51
CA SER A 108 -7.40 -3.92 -20.58
C SER A 108 -7.60 -2.53 -19.95
N GLY A 109 -6.98 -2.31 -18.81
CA GLY A 109 -6.89 -1.01 -18.15
C GLY A 109 -7.78 -0.82 -16.93
N ALA A 110 -8.70 -1.74 -16.62
CA ALA A 110 -9.59 -1.59 -15.48
C ALA A 110 -8.81 -1.64 -14.14
N ILE A 111 -8.72 -0.50 -13.46
CA ILE A 111 -8.01 -0.39 -12.18
C ILE A 111 -8.95 -0.30 -10.99
N HIS A 112 -10.17 0.21 -11.19
CA HIS A 112 -11.22 0.31 -10.17
C HIS A 112 -12.60 0.13 -10.82
N ALA A 113 -13.55 -0.43 -10.08
CA ALA A 113 -14.93 -0.65 -10.50
C ALA A 113 -15.96 -0.39 -9.36
N PRO A 114 -16.01 0.82 -8.77
CA PRO A 114 -16.95 1.16 -7.72
C PRO A 114 -18.42 0.90 -8.06
N ILE A 115 -19.18 0.48 -7.05
CA ILE A 115 -20.63 0.27 -7.13
C ILE A 115 -21.35 1.49 -6.54
N VAL A 116 -22.29 2.08 -7.29
CA VAL A 116 -23.03 3.28 -6.89
C VAL A 116 -24.29 3.45 -7.73
N ASP A 117 -25.35 4.04 -7.18
CA ASP A 117 -26.48 4.56 -7.96
C ASP A 117 -26.06 5.91 -8.60
N ILE A 118 -25.55 5.90 -9.84
CA ILE A 118 -24.98 7.10 -10.49
C ILE A 118 -26.04 7.99 -11.13
N ASP A 119 -27.27 7.49 -11.27
CA ASP A 119 -28.37 8.19 -11.91
C ASP A 119 -29.62 8.40 -11.07
N ASN A 120 -29.54 8.07 -9.78
CA ASN A 120 -30.54 8.29 -8.76
C ASN A 120 -31.88 7.58 -9.08
N ASP A 121 -31.82 6.42 -9.74
CA ASP A 121 -33.01 5.60 -10.05
C ASP A 121 -33.30 4.49 -9.01
N GLY A 122 -32.37 4.28 -8.09
CA GLY A 122 -32.44 3.32 -6.99
C GLY A 122 -31.81 1.96 -7.29
N ASP A 123 -31.32 1.74 -8.51
CA ASP A 123 -30.59 0.54 -8.90
C ASP A 123 -29.08 0.80 -8.82
N LEU A 124 -28.30 -0.17 -8.32
CA LEU A 124 -26.85 -0.02 -8.23
C LEU A 124 -26.17 -0.22 -9.61
N ASP A 125 -25.34 0.74 -10.00
CA ASP A 125 -24.51 0.73 -11.20
C ASP A 125 -23.06 0.40 -10.88
N ILE A 126 -22.24 0.20 -11.93
CA ILE A 126 -20.79 0.03 -11.80
C ILE A 126 -20.07 1.14 -12.57
N VAL A 127 -19.34 1.99 -11.88
CA VAL A 127 -18.46 3.00 -12.50
C VAL A 127 -17.05 2.42 -12.57
N THR A 128 -16.44 2.40 -13.76
CA THR A 128 -15.11 1.83 -13.99
C THR A 128 -14.13 2.91 -14.44
N LEU A 129 -12.97 2.94 -13.79
CA LEU A 129 -11.81 3.70 -14.23
C LEU A 129 -10.88 2.80 -15.07
N LEU A 130 -10.75 3.12 -16.35
CA LEU A 130 -9.80 2.50 -17.28
C LEU A 130 -8.55 3.36 -17.41
N SER A 131 -7.37 2.80 -17.17
CA SER A 131 -6.07 3.44 -17.35
C SER A 131 -5.21 2.69 -18.40
N GLN A 132 -4.01 3.20 -18.69
CA GLN A 132 -2.98 2.58 -19.52
C GLN A 132 -3.50 2.19 -20.92
N GLU A 133 -3.42 3.14 -21.86
CA GLU A 133 -3.89 3.13 -23.26
C GLU A 133 -5.29 3.70 -23.50
N TRP A 134 -6.23 3.53 -22.56
CA TRP A 134 -7.63 3.95 -22.79
C TRP A 134 -8.06 5.19 -22.02
N GLU A 135 -7.59 5.38 -20.78
CA GLU A 135 -7.82 6.58 -19.95
C GLU A 135 -9.27 7.11 -20.04
N THR A 136 -10.21 6.34 -19.49
CA THR A 136 -11.66 6.58 -19.62
C THR A 136 -12.38 6.29 -18.32
N VAL A 137 -13.41 7.08 -18.01
CA VAL A 137 -14.41 6.77 -16.98
C VAL A 137 -15.68 6.27 -17.69
N VAL A 138 -16.08 5.03 -17.37
CA VAL A 138 -17.22 4.34 -18.01
C VAL A 138 -18.19 3.89 -16.92
N ALA A 139 -19.48 4.22 -17.05
CA ALA A 139 -20.53 3.62 -16.25
C ALA A 139 -21.13 2.41 -16.96
N PHE A 140 -21.45 1.38 -16.21
CA PHE A 140 -22.34 0.30 -16.61
C PHE A 140 -23.65 0.53 -15.87
N VAL A 141 -24.61 1.14 -16.57
CA VAL A 141 -25.92 1.52 -16.01
C VAL A 141 -26.81 0.29 -15.95
N ASN A 142 -27.25 -0.07 -14.76
CA ASN A 142 -28.07 -1.24 -14.47
C ASN A 142 -29.56 -0.93 -14.66
N ASN A 143 -30.40 -1.95 -14.51
CA ASN A 143 -31.85 -1.81 -14.46
C ASN A 143 -32.46 -2.57 -13.27
N GLY A 144 -31.63 -2.77 -12.24
CA GLY A 144 -31.98 -3.45 -11.00
C GLY A 144 -32.23 -4.95 -11.15
N ARG A 145 -31.72 -5.56 -12.22
CA ARG A 145 -31.86 -7.01 -12.52
C ARG A 145 -30.62 -7.60 -13.19
N GLY A 146 -29.44 -7.06 -12.89
CA GLY A 146 -28.16 -7.52 -13.44
C GLY A 146 -28.00 -7.29 -14.96
N SER A 147 -28.74 -6.34 -15.55
CA SER A 147 -28.68 -6.05 -16.99
C SER A 147 -28.15 -4.66 -17.26
N PHE A 148 -26.86 -4.61 -17.61
CA PHE A 148 -26.09 -3.39 -17.71
C PHE A 148 -25.95 -2.82 -19.15
N MET A 149 -25.95 -1.50 -19.27
CA MET A 149 -25.67 -0.75 -20.49
C MET A 149 -24.42 0.14 -20.30
N PRO A 150 -23.37 -0.02 -21.11
CA PRO A 150 -22.17 0.81 -20.98
C PRO A 150 -22.39 2.23 -21.51
N GLU A 151 -21.93 3.22 -20.77
CA GLU A 151 -21.94 4.65 -21.09
C GLU A 151 -20.57 5.27 -20.76
N ILE A 152 -19.97 5.99 -21.72
CA ILE A 152 -18.72 6.71 -21.48
C ILE A 152 -19.06 8.05 -20.83
N LEU A 153 -18.66 8.24 -19.57
CA LEU A 153 -18.87 9.48 -18.83
C LEU A 153 -17.79 10.51 -19.15
N HIS A 154 -16.54 10.06 -19.28
CA HIS A 154 -15.41 10.92 -19.64
C HIS A 154 -14.34 10.15 -20.39
N ASP A 155 -13.78 10.76 -21.44
CA ASP A 155 -12.73 10.18 -22.27
C ASP A 155 -11.51 11.12 -22.30
N VAL A 156 -10.35 10.61 -21.90
CA VAL A 156 -9.11 11.36 -21.87
C VAL A 156 -8.30 11.03 -23.13
N ALA A 157 -8.10 12.03 -23.98
CA ALA A 157 -7.40 11.84 -25.26
C ALA A 157 -5.91 11.44 -25.11
N ASP A 158 -5.31 11.67 -23.95
CA ASP A 158 -3.94 11.30 -23.65
C ASP A 158 -3.89 9.87 -23.10
N ALA A 159 -3.45 8.93 -23.92
CA ALA A 159 -3.34 7.51 -23.56
C ALA A 159 -2.33 7.23 -22.42
N ASP A 160 -1.46 8.20 -22.10
CA ASP A 160 -0.49 8.15 -21.01
C ASP A 160 -0.92 9.03 -19.82
N PHE A 161 -2.22 9.36 -19.70
CA PHE A 161 -2.72 10.21 -18.60
C PHE A 161 -2.44 9.63 -17.21
N SER A 162 -2.36 8.30 -17.12
CA SER A 162 -1.84 7.53 -15.97
C SER A 162 -2.73 7.64 -14.72
N SER A 163 -4.04 7.42 -14.92
CA SER A 163 -5.02 7.35 -13.83
C SER A 163 -4.64 6.31 -12.76
N SER A 164 -4.90 6.60 -11.49
CA SER A 164 -4.33 5.85 -10.36
C SER A 164 -5.32 5.51 -9.24
N GLY A 165 -6.41 6.26 -9.09
CA GLY A 165 -7.40 6.07 -8.02
C GLY A 165 -8.70 6.80 -8.35
N ILE A 166 -9.82 6.33 -7.83
CA ILE A 166 -11.16 6.90 -8.02
C ILE A 166 -11.93 6.87 -6.71
N GLN A 167 -12.79 7.84 -6.50
CA GLN A 167 -13.81 7.84 -5.45
C GLN A 167 -15.09 8.47 -5.99
N ILE A 168 -16.24 7.90 -5.62
CA ILE A 168 -17.55 8.46 -5.92
C ILE A 168 -18.06 9.18 -4.67
N VAL A 169 -18.47 10.43 -4.81
CA VAL A 169 -18.90 11.29 -3.69
C VAL A 169 -19.73 12.45 -4.22
N ASP A 170 -20.72 12.92 -3.47
CA ASP A 170 -21.39 14.20 -3.71
C ASP A 170 -20.48 15.33 -3.17
N LEU A 171 -19.64 15.91 -4.04
CA LEU A 171 -18.54 16.81 -3.64
C LEU A 171 -19.03 18.24 -3.36
N ASP A 172 -20.07 18.68 -4.04
CA ASP A 172 -20.64 20.02 -3.91
C ASP A 172 -21.96 20.06 -3.13
N LYS A 173 -22.43 18.89 -2.66
CA LYS A 173 -23.63 18.69 -1.82
C LYS A 173 -24.92 19.04 -2.55
N ASP A 174 -24.98 18.83 -3.87
CA ASP A 174 -26.18 19.07 -4.67
C ASP A 174 -27.13 17.86 -4.73
N GLY A 175 -26.66 16.70 -4.28
CA GLY A 175 -27.39 15.44 -4.20
C GLY A 175 -27.15 14.48 -5.37
N ASP A 176 -26.35 14.87 -6.36
CA ASP A 176 -25.88 14.00 -7.43
C ASP A 176 -24.48 13.44 -7.10
N GLN A 177 -24.21 12.21 -7.51
CA GLN A 177 -22.91 11.57 -7.23
C GLN A 177 -21.87 12.04 -8.26
N ASP A 178 -20.78 12.64 -7.76
CA ASP A 178 -19.63 13.06 -8.57
C ASP A 178 -18.53 12.00 -8.63
N ILE A 179 -17.57 12.23 -9.52
CA ILE A 179 -16.41 11.36 -9.69
C ILE A 179 -15.12 12.12 -9.42
N LEU A 180 -14.48 11.81 -8.30
CA LEU A 180 -13.12 12.22 -8.01
C LEU A 180 -12.15 11.17 -8.51
N TRP A 181 -11.07 11.59 -9.17
CA TRP A 181 -10.01 10.65 -9.50
C TRP A 181 -8.64 11.29 -9.54
N THR A 182 -7.62 10.48 -9.24
CA THR A 182 -6.22 10.88 -9.33
C THR A 182 -5.59 10.32 -10.59
N ASN A 183 -4.60 11.03 -11.10
CA ASN A 183 -3.66 10.51 -12.07
C ASN A 183 -2.25 10.77 -11.59
N GLY A 184 -1.51 9.69 -11.38
CA GLY A 184 -0.19 9.73 -10.76
C GLY A 184 0.65 8.51 -11.03
N ASP A 185 0.15 7.54 -11.78
CA ASP A 185 0.92 6.36 -12.13
C ASP A 185 2.12 6.74 -13.01
N ALA A 186 3.24 6.03 -12.88
CA ALA A 186 4.44 6.35 -13.64
C ALA A 186 5.11 5.13 -14.29
N PHE A 187 4.39 3.99 -14.42
CA PHE A 187 4.93 2.81 -15.11
C PHE A 187 5.23 3.05 -16.59
N VAL A 188 4.63 4.07 -17.20
CA VAL A 188 4.91 4.49 -18.59
C VAL A 188 6.11 5.43 -18.70
N SER A 189 6.57 5.99 -17.58
CA SER A 189 7.62 7.00 -17.54
C SER A 189 9.03 6.39 -17.46
N VAL A 190 10.04 7.17 -17.89
CA VAL A 190 11.44 6.80 -17.67
C VAL A 190 11.79 7.05 -16.21
N ASP A 191 12.43 6.06 -15.56
CA ASP A 191 12.87 6.11 -14.17
C ASP A 191 11.75 6.43 -13.16
N TYR A 192 10.50 6.05 -13.46
CA TYR A 192 9.34 6.28 -12.59
C TYR A 192 9.10 7.75 -12.22
N ARG A 193 9.52 8.68 -13.10
CA ARG A 193 9.38 10.12 -12.86
C ARG A 193 7.94 10.59 -13.12
N PRO A 194 7.39 11.49 -12.29
CA PRO A 194 6.05 12.03 -12.47
C PRO A 194 5.88 12.75 -13.82
N LEU A 195 4.72 12.58 -14.45
CA LEU A 195 4.36 13.32 -15.65
C LEU A 195 3.79 14.71 -15.31
N PRO A 196 3.91 15.71 -16.20
CA PRO A 196 3.35 17.06 -15.98
C PRO A 196 1.83 17.08 -15.77
N THR A 197 1.14 16.05 -16.25
CA THR A 197 -0.30 15.86 -16.15
C THR A 197 -0.75 15.38 -14.77
N HIS A 198 0.15 14.85 -13.93
CA HIS A 198 -0.23 14.27 -12.64
C HIS A 198 -0.97 15.26 -11.74
N GLY A 199 -2.00 14.78 -11.05
CA GLY A 199 -2.83 15.59 -10.17
C GLY A 199 -4.15 14.94 -9.78
N LEU A 200 -5.06 15.81 -9.36
CA LEU A 200 -6.39 15.48 -8.88
C LEU A 200 -7.44 16.12 -9.80
N GLN A 201 -8.45 15.33 -10.15
CA GLN A 201 -9.49 15.64 -11.12
C GLN A 201 -10.87 15.43 -10.51
N TRP A 202 -11.88 16.09 -11.07
CA TRP A 202 -13.28 16.01 -10.66
C TRP A 202 -14.19 16.01 -11.89
N LEU A 203 -15.14 15.08 -11.96
CA LEU A 203 -16.31 15.18 -12.83
C LEU A 203 -17.50 15.57 -11.94
N GLU A 204 -17.95 16.80 -12.09
CA GLU A 204 -19.17 17.33 -11.45
C GLU A 204 -20.38 16.84 -12.22
N ASN A 205 -21.31 16.17 -11.56
CA ASN A 205 -22.54 15.63 -12.13
C ASN A 205 -23.67 16.64 -11.95
N HIS A 206 -24.08 17.32 -13.02
CA HIS A 206 -25.23 18.25 -12.99
C HIS A 206 -26.60 17.53 -12.98
N GLY A 207 -26.60 16.26 -12.57
CA GLY A 207 -27.72 15.33 -12.61
C GLY A 207 -27.94 14.66 -13.96
N ASN A 208 -28.62 13.51 -13.93
CA ASN A 208 -28.84 12.63 -15.09
C ASN A 208 -27.53 12.27 -15.84
N ARG A 209 -26.42 12.14 -15.11
CA ARG A 209 -25.09 11.80 -15.66
C ARG A 209 -24.53 12.85 -16.64
N ASP A 210 -24.93 14.13 -16.51
CA ASP A 210 -24.35 15.24 -17.28
C ASP A 210 -23.10 15.76 -16.58
N PHE A 211 -21.93 15.27 -17.01
CA PHE A 211 -20.66 15.54 -16.32
C PHE A 211 -19.89 16.74 -16.89
N GLU A 212 -19.47 17.66 -16.01
CA GLU A 212 -18.49 18.72 -16.28
C GLU A 212 -17.11 18.34 -15.70
N TYR A 213 -16.05 18.46 -16.52
CA TYR A 213 -14.69 18.16 -16.11
C TYR A 213 -14.00 19.36 -15.45
N HIS A 214 -13.44 19.13 -14.27
CA HIS A 214 -12.60 20.05 -13.52
C HIS A 214 -11.24 19.45 -13.21
N ARG A 215 -10.20 20.28 -13.29
CA ARG A 215 -8.88 19.95 -12.74
C ARG A 215 -8.70 20.69 -11.42
N ILE A 216 -8.78 19.97 -10.31
CA ILE A 216 -8.61 20.53 -8.96
C ILE A 216 -7.20 21.08 -8.80
N GLY A 217 -6.18 20.29 -9.13
CA GLY A 217 -4.81 20.75 -8.94
C GLY A 217 -3.72 19.82 -9.42
N LYS A 218 -2.48 20.35 -9.44
CA LYS A 218 -1.29 19.58 -9.76
C LYS A 218 -0.72 18.92 -8.50
N MET A 219 -0.42 17.63 -8.61
CA MET A 219 0.30 16.87 -7.60
C MET A 219 1.08 15.75 -8.26
N GLU A 220 2.37 15.70 -7.96
CA GLU A 220 3.25 14.67 -8.52
C GLU A 220 2.89 13.32 -7.92
N GLY A 221 2.65 12.35 -8.78
CA GLY A 221 2.40 10.97 -8.37
C GLY A 221 1.13 10.80 -7.54
N ALA A 222 0.09 11.62 -7.78
CA ALA A 222 -1.15 11.61 -6.99
C ALA A 222 -1.85 10.24 -7.00
N TYR A 223 -2.23 9.77 -5.82
CA TYR A 223 -2.92 8.50 -5.54
C TYR A 223 -3.91 8.71 -4.38
N GLY A 224 -4.86 7.77 -4.25
CA GLY A 224 -5.80 7.67 -3.13
C GLY A 224 -6.55 8.98 -2.84
N PRO A 225 -7.47 9.44 -3.71
CA PRO A 225 -8.38 10.50 -3.32
C PRO A 225 -9.32 9.99 -2.23
N THR A 226 -9.36 10.67 -1.08
CA THR A 226 -10.30 10.39 0.01
C THR A 226 -11.02 11.68 0.40
N ALA A 227 -12.32 11.73 0.15
CA ALA A 227 -13.20 12.86 0.38
C ALA A 227 -13.90 12.78 1.73
N ILE A 228 -13.82 13.84 2.52
CA ILE A 228 -14.44 13.96 3.85
C ILE A 228 -14.46 15.44 4.26
N ASP A 229 -15.39 15.84 5.11
CA ASP A 229 -15.33 17.13 5.82
C ASP A 229 -14.15 17.09 6.82
N PHE A 230 -12.97 17.56 6.41
CA PHE A 230 -11.71 17.27 7.11
C PHE A 230 -11.45 18.24 8.25
N ASP A 231 -11.95 19.47 8.15
CA ASP A 231 -11.82 20.50 9.18
C ASP A 231 -13.13 20.76 9.98
N ASN A 232 -14.22 20.07 9.64
CA ASN A 232 -15.56 20.20 10.22
C ASN A 232 -16.25 21.54 9.96
N ASP A 233 -15.95 22.20 8.83
CA ASP A 233 -16.64 23.43 8.43
C ASP A 233 -17.96 23.16 7.69
N GLY A 234 -18.20 21.91 7.29
CA GLY A 234 -19.42 21.46 6.65
C GLY A 234 -19.39 21.48 5.13
N ASP A 235 -18.24 21.63 4.49
CA ASP A 235 -18.02 21.35 3.06
C ASP A 235 -17.38 19.95 2.87
N ILE A 236 -16.93 19.55 1.67
CA ILE A 236 -16.20 18.27 1.47
C ILE A 236 -14.79 18.55 0.97
N ASP A 237 -13.81 18.22 1.80
CA ASP A 237 -12.39 18.27 1.47
C ASP A 237 -11.89 16.98 0.83
N ILE A 238 -10.62 17.00 0.38
CA ILE A 238 -9.98 15.83 -0.20
C ILE A 238 -8.57 15.64 0.38
N VAL A 239 -8.26 14.42 0.82
CA VAL A 239 -6.88 13.99 1.11
C VAL A 239 -6.36 13.16 -0.07
N THR A 240 -5.09 13.37 -0.42
CA THR A 240 -4.39 12.60 -1.46
C THR A 240 -2.98 12.29 -1.02
N VAL A 241 -2.42 11.21 -1.56
CA VAL A 241 -1.05 10.78 -1.32
C VAL A 241 -0.22 10.73 -2.60
N SER A 242 1.11 10.62 -2.46
CA SER A 242 2.03 10.55 -3.60
C SER A 242 2.83 9.25 -3.61
N GLU A 243 2.80 8.52 -4.73
CA GLU A 243 3.59 7.30 -4.97
C GLU A 243 4.79 7.59 -5.88
N PHE A 244 4.52 8.02 -7.12
CA PHE A 244 5.54 8.29 -8.13
C PHE A 244 5.92 9.77 -8.22
N ALA A 245 6.69 10.27 -7.26
CA ALA A 245 7.13 11.67 -7.17
C ALA A 245 8.67 11.83 -7.19
N PHE A 246 9.14 13.08 -7.25
CA PHE A 246 10.57 13.42 -7.19
C PHE A 246 11.12 13.31 -5.76
N TRP A 247 11.29 12.08 -5.27
CA TRP A 247 11.74 11.81 -3.90
C TRP A 247 13.19 12.23 -3.61
N ASP A 248 13.99 12.48 -4.65
CA ASP A 248 15.29 13.12 -4.53
C ASP A 248 15.20 14.57 -4.02
N ASN A 249 14.04 15.21 -4.15
CA ASN A 249 13.72 16.49 -3.54
C ASN A 249 13.02 16.27 -2.18
N PRO A 250 13.64 16.66 -1.04
CA PRO A 250 13.03 16.48 0.27
C PRO A 250 11.83 17.39 0.54
N GLU A 251 11.58 18.38 -0.33
CA GLU A 251 10.42 19.27 -0.22
C GLU A 251 9.17 18.73 -0.92
N THR A 252 9.28 17.60 -1.62
CA THR A 252 8.17 16.96 -2.34
C THR A 252 7.08 16.51 -1.33
N PRO A 253 5.83 16.98 -1.47
CA PRO A 253 4.72 16.54 -0.64
C PRO A 253 4.45 15.03 -0.79
N SER A 254 4.18 14.34 0.31
CA SER A 254 3.75 12.94 0.32
C SER A 254 2.27 12.78 0.72
N VAL A 255 1.75 13.70 1.53
CA VAL A 255 0.34 13.77 1.93
C VAL A 255 -0.13 15.21 1.76
N VAL A 256 -1.24 15.38 1.05
CA VAL A 256 -1.82 16.69 0.70
C VAL A 256 -3.29 16.70 1.07
N TRP A 257 -3.71 17.77 1.72
CA TRP A 257 -5.12 18.12 1.94
C TRP A 257 -5.51 19.24 0.95
N TRP A 258 -6.62 19.06 0.28
CA TRP A 258 -7.27 20.03 -0.59
C TRP A 258 -8.50 20.53 0.16
N GLU A 259 -8.36 21.70 0.78
CA GLU A 259 -9.44 22.39 1.51
C GLU A 259 -10.40 22.95 0.47
N GLN A 260 -11.67 22.54 0.51
CA GLN A 260 -12.71 23.16 -0.29
C GLN A 260 -13.00 24.56 0.28
N GLU A 261 -13.43 25.47 -0.59
CA GLU A 261 -13.70 26.85 -0.25
C GLU A 261 -15.15 27.17 -0.61
N ASP A 262 -15.74 28.21 0.01
CA ASP A 262 -17.12 28.69 -0.23
C ASP A 262 -17.53 28.80 -1.72
N ASN A 263 -16.56 28.96 -2.62
CA ASN A 263 -16.74 29.11 -4.05
C ASN A 263 -16.46 27.81 -4.84
N ILE A 264 -16.48 26.64 -4.19
CA ILE A 264 -16.20 25.29 -4.72
C ILE A 264 -14.82 25.16 -5.38
N SER A 265 -13.89 26.06 -5.03
CA SER A 265 -12.47 25.93 -5.40
C SER A 265 -11.67 25.28 -4.28
N PHE A 266 -10.45 24.83 -4.56
CA PHE A 266 -9.65 24.09 -3.59
C PHE A 266 -8.32 24.78 -3.28
N THR A 267 -8.02 24.93 -1.99
CA THR A 267 -6.73 25.37 -1.48
C THR A 267 -5.87 24.16 -1.11
N LYS A 268 -4.64 24.11 -1.63
CA LYS A 268 -3.71 23.00 -1.42
C LYS A 268 -2.84 23.20 -0.16
N HIS A 269 -2.96 22.30 0.80
CA HIS A 269 -2.12 22.22 2.00
C HIS A 269 -1.22 20.98 1.98
N THR A 270 0.05 21.16 2.30
CA THR A 270 0.97 20.02 2.49
C THR A 270 0.93 19.57 3.94
N ILE A 271 0.42 18.37 4.17
CA ILE A 271 0.38 17.75 5.51
C ILE A 271 1.74 17.14 5.83
N ALA A 272 2.30 16.37 4.88
CA ALA A 272 3.55 15.65 5.10
C ALA A 272 4.42 15.60 3.84
N LYS A 273 5.72 15.38 4.06
CA LYS A 273 6.77 15.14 3.03
C LYS A 273 7.49 13.80 3.22
N LYS A 274 7.09 13.10 4.29
CA LYS A 274 7.52 11.77 4.69
C LYS A 274 6.38 11.14 5.48
N PRO A 275 6.24 9.82 5.49
CA PRO A 275 6.94 8.86 4.64
C PRO A 275 6.67 9.09 3.13
N THR A 276 7.58 8.60 2.29
CA THR A 276 7.52 8.66 0.82
C THR A 276 6.92 7.36 0.26
N HIS A 277 6.59 7.36 -1.04
CA HIS A 277 6.01 6.20 -1.74
C HIS A 277 4.70 5.72 -1.11
N LEU A 278 3.69 6.60 -1.11
CA LEU A 278 2.38 6.36 -0.55
C LEU A 278 1.37 6.13 -1.68
N VAL A 279 0.72 4.96 -1.67
CA VAL A 279 -0.16 4.50 -2.76
C VAL A 279 -1.65 4.56 -2.40
N THR A 280 -1.97 4.66 -1.11
CA THR A 280 -3.36 4.74 -0.63
C THR A 280 -3.44 5.54 0.66
N CYS A 281 -4.60 6.12 0.93
CA CYS A 281 -4.96 6.66 2.23
C CYS A 281 -6.44 6.43 2.53
N ASP A 282 -6.76 6.53 3.81
CA ASP A 282 -8.12 6.60 4.32
C ASP A 282 -8.18 7.59 5.48
N VAL A 283 -9.37 8.13 5.76
CA VAL A 283 -9.56 9.23 6.69
C VAL A 283 -10.78 8.98 7.58
N GLY A 284 -10.60 9.08 8.89
CA GLY A 284 -11.66 8.86 9.87
C GLY A 284 -11.22 9.13 11.31
N ASP A 285 -12.17 9.22 12.22
CA ASP A 285 -11.89 9.50 13.65
C ASP A 285 -11.39 8.22 14.37
N ILE A 286 -10.10 7.95 14.24
CA ILE A 286 -9.47 6.72 14.77
C ILE A 286 -9.32 6.78 16.29
N ASN A 287 -9.11 7.97 16.84
CA ASN A 287 -8.88 8.16 18.27
C ASN A 287 -10.16 8.52 19.06
N ASN A 288 -11.30 8.66 18.39
CA ASN A 288 -12.60 9.05 18.93
C ASN A 288 -12.62 10.45 19.58
N ASP A 289 -11.89 11.42 19.03
CA ASP A 289 -11.87 12.82 19.50
C ASP A 289 -12.81 13.75 18.73
N GLY A 290 -13.52 13.20 17.73
CA GLY A 290 -14.46 13.90 16.87
C GLY A 290 -13.80 14.60 15.67
N LYS A 291 -12.51 14.34 15.40
CA LYS A 291 -11.81 14.90 14.24
C LYS A 291 -11.29 13.78 13.33
N PRO A 292 -11.30 13.99 12.00
CA PRO A 292 -10.78 12.99 11.09
C PRO A 292 -9.24 12.90 11.16
N ASP A 293 -8.72 11.70 11.42
CA ASP A 293 -7.31 11.32 11.36
C ASP A 293 -6.99 10.69 9.99
N ILE A 294 -5.72 10.73 9.57
CA ILE A 294 -5.28 10.15 8.29
C ILE A 294 -4.51 8.85 8.54
N VAL A 295 -4.82 7.79 7.80
CA VAL A 295 -3.99 6.58 7.65
C VAL A 295 -3.51 6.49 6.21
N VAL A 296 -2.25 6.11 6.01
CA VAL A 296 -1.69 5.91 4.66
C VAL A 296 -1.05 4.54 4.53
N GLY A 297 -1.06 4.00 3.31
CA GLY A 297 -0.35 2.79 2.92
C GLY A 297 0.80 3.12 1.95
N GLY A 298 1.99 2.58 2.21
CA GLY A 298 3.18 2.81 1.39
C GLY A 298 3.69 1.58 0.65
N MET A 299 4.25 1.80 -0.54
CA MET A 299 4.78 0.77 -1.43
C MET A 299 6.08 1.26 -2.10
N ALA A 300 7.25 0.89 -1.59
CA ALA A 300 8.50 1.45 -2.10
C ALA A 300 9.04 0.69 -3.32
N LEU A 301 8.64 1.11 -4.53
CA LEU A 301 8.98 0.43 -5.79
C LEU A 301 10.31 0.86 -6.44
N TYR A 302 10.76 2.09 -6.19
CA TYR A 302 11.93 2.67 -6.85
C TYR A 302 12.73 3.56 -5.87
N PRO A 303 13.99 3.93 -6.20
CA PRO A 303 14.81 4.70 -5.29
C PRO A 303 14.42 6.19 -5.25
N PRO A 304 14.77 6.91 -4.17
CA PRO A 304 15.52 6.48 -3.00
C PRO A 304 14.66 5.68 -2.00
N PHE A 305 15.22 4.60 -1.47
CA PHE A 305 14.56 3.74 -0.47
C PHE A 305 14.70 4.28 0.96
N ASP A 306 14.69 5.60 1.13
CA ASP A 306 14.73 6.28 2.43
C ASP A 306 13.39 6.96 2.73
N ARG A 307 13.12 7.24 4.02
CA ARG A 307 11.83 7.79 4.48
C ARG A 307 10.61 6.95 4.09
N ILE A 308 10.78 5.65 3.82
CA ILE A 308 9.67 4.77 3.44
C ILE A 308 9.00 4.16 4.66
N THR A 309 7.69 3.93 4.57
CA THR A 309 6.92 3.11 5.51
C THR A 309 5.98 2.19 4.75
N ARG A 310 5.38 1.21 5.45
CA ARG A 310 4.19 0.51 4.95
C ARG A 310 2.89 1.14 5.41
N ILE A 311 2.85 1.64 6.65
CA ILE A 311 1.70 2.33 7.23
C ILE A 311 2.21 3.52 8.04
N ALA A 312 1.50 4.65 7.98
CA ALA A 312 1.67 5.78 8.89
C ALA A 312 0.30 6.40 9.22
N VAL A 313 0.24 7.07 10.36
CA VAL A 313 -0.99 7.70 10.87
C VAL A 313 -0.66 9.12 11.34
N TRP A 314 -1.56 10.06 11.06
CA TRP A 314 -1.54 11.42 11.61
C TRP A 314 -2.81 11.67 12.37
N HIS A 315 -2.66 12.14 13.61
CA HIS A 315 -3.81 12.59 14.39
C HIS A 315 -4.07 14.08 14.13
N ASN A 316 -5.34 14.42 13.93
CA ASN A 316 -5.78 15.80 13.74
C ASN A 316 -6.15 16.43 15.08
N ASP A 317 -5.30 17.32 15.61
CA ASP A 317 -5.60 18.02 16.87
C ASP A 317 -6.42 19.31 16.67
N GLY A 318 -6.81 19.63 15.43
CA GLY A 318 -7.56 20.82 15.03
C GLY A 318 -6.76 22.12 14.95
N ASN A 319 -5.44 22.09 15.16
CA ASN A 319 -4.56 23.22 14.87
C ASN A 319 -3.34 22.82 14.03
N GLU A 320 -2.79 21.63 14.27
CA GLU A 320 -1.66 21.06 13.53
C GLU A 320 -1.85 19.54 13.37
N PHE A 321 -1.25 18.98 12.32
CA PHE A 321 -1.15 17.54 12.14
C PHE A 321 0.11 17.03 12.85
N GLN A 322 -0.07 16.10 13.78
CA GLN A 322 1.03 15.42 14.42
C GLN A 322 1.06 13.97 13.93
N GLU A 323 2.16 13.60 13.26
CA GLU A 323 2.45 12.19 13.00
C GLU A 323 2.40 11.43 14.34
N SER A 324 1.68 10.31 14.38
CA SER A 324 1.42 9.55 15.61
C SER A 324 2.71 8.91 16.15
N HIS A 325 3.56 9.71 16.77
CA HIS A 325 4.66 9.25 17.59
C HIS A 325 4.32 9.65 19.01
N SER A 326 3.86 8.67 19.80
CA SER A 326 3.63 8.92 21.22
C SER A 326 4.96 9.29 21.88
N THR A 327 5.18 10.59 22.12
CA THR A 327 6.38 11.10 22.81
C THR A 327 6.32 10.83 24.31
N THR A 328 5.14 10.53 24.84
CA THR A 328 4.94 10.21 26.26
C THR A 328 4.87 8.70 26.45
N LEU A 329 5.95 8.13 26.99
CA LEU A 329 6.01 6.71 27.29
C LEU A 329 4.88 6.30 28.26
N PRO A 330 4.06 5.28 27.93
CA PRO A 330 3.10 4.70 28.86
C PRO A 330 3.77 4.27 30.17
N LYS A 331 3.03 4.32 31.29
CA LYS A 331 3.59 4.00 32.62
C LYS A 331 4.24 2.62 32.68
N GLN A 332 3.67 1.63 31.99
CA GLN A 332 4.23 0.28 31.91
C GLN A 332 5.58 0.26 31.18
N ILE A 333 5.70 1.00 30.08
CA ILE A 333 6.95 1.18 29.33
C ILE A 333 7.99 1.85 30.23
N GLN A 334 7.63 2.92 30.96
CA GLN A 334 8.54 3.59 31.91
C GLN A 334 9.04 2.64 33.00
N LEU A 335 8.17 1.78 33.55
CA LEU A 335 8.50 0.83 34.61
C LEU A 335 9.46 -0.27 34.12
N GLU A 336 9.23 -0.82 32.93
CA GLU A 336 10.15 -1.83 32.36
C GLU A 336 11.48 -1.21 31.94
N LEU A 337 11.47 0.01 31.38
CA LEU A 337 12.69 0.73 31.00
C LEU A 337 13.65 0.92 32.18
N GLN A 338 13.13 1.09 33.41
CA GLN A 338 13.93 1.21 34.64
C GLN A 338 14.61 -0.11 35.06
N LYS A 339 14.11 -1.26 34.60
CA LYS A 339 14.69 -2.58 34.93
C LYS A 339 15.83 -2.96 33.99
N LEU A 340 15.85 -2.40 32.78
CA LEU A 340 16.87 -2.66 31.76
C LEU A 340 18.17 -1.93 32.12
N LYS A 341 19.28 -2.67 32.16
CA LYS A 341 20.55 -2.21 32.73
C LYS A 341 21.52 -1.60 31.72
N SER A 342 21.42 -1.95 30.45
CA SER A 342 22.27 -1.40 29.39
C SER A 342 21.46 -0.52 28.46
N SER A 343 22.12 0.50 27.91
CA SER A 343 21.52 1.42 26.95
C SER A 343 21.06 0.67 25.69
N GLY A 344 21.80 -0.36 25.28
CA GLY A 344 21.41 -1.22 24.15
C GLY A 344 20.06 -1.93 24.35
N LEU A 345 19.83 -2.53 25.52
CA LEU A 345 18.55 -3.17 25.84
C LEU A 345 17.41 -2.16 25.93
N ARG A 346 17.69 -0.97 26.47
CA ARG A 346 16.71 0.11 26.56
C ARG A 346 16.30 0.60 25.17
N GLY A 347 17.26 0.79 24.27
CA GLY A 347 17.01 1.17 22.88
C GLY A 347 16.17 0.13 22.13
N MET A 348 16.55 -1.16 22.22
CA MET A 348 15.78 -2.25 21.63
C MET A 348 14.36 -2.31 22.16
N PHE A 349 14.19 -2.15 23.47
CA PHE A 349 12.87 -2.15 24.09
C PHE A 349 12.02 -0.97 23.64
N LEU A 350 12.58 0.23 23.50
CA LEU A 350 11.87 1.39 22.97
C LEU A 350 11.45 1.15 21.51
N GLN A 351 12.37 0.67 20.67
CA GLN A 351 12.08 0.34 19.26
C GLN A 351 10.98 -0.71 19.14
N ALA A 352 11.04 -1.78 19.94
CA ALA A 352 10.05 -2.86 19.95
C ALA A 352 8.62 -2.39 20.28
N ASN A 353 8.51 -1.23 20.92
CA ASN A 353 7.25 -0.65 21.36
C ASN A 353 6.94 0.65 20.60
N GLY A 354 7.61 0.93 19.48
CA GLY A 354 7.29 2.08 18.61
C GLY A 354 7.77 3.44 19.13
N PHE A 355 8.79 3.48 20.00
CA PHE A 355 9.31 4.71 20.58
C PHE A 355 10.72 5.06 20.10
N GLU A 356 11.08 6.35 20.21
CA GLU A 356 12.39 6.87 19.85
C GLU A 356 13.51 6.18 20.64
N SER A 357 14.46 5.58 19.93
CA SER A 357 15.53 4.74 20.50
C SER A 357 16.95 5.27 20.21
N ILE A 358 17.07 6.34 19.40
CA ILE A 358 18.35 6.83 18.85
C ILE A 358 19.35 7.22 19.95
N ASN A 359 18.91 7.85 21.03
CA ASN A 359 19.79 8.27 22.13
C ASN A 359 20.34 7.06 22.90
N GLU A 360 19.50 6.05 23.13
CA GLU A 360 19.89 4.81 23.80
C GLU A 360 20.87 4.02 22.93
N TYR A 361 20.66 3.94 21.61
CA TYR A 361 21.61 3.29 20.71
C TYR A 361 22.94 4.03 20.58
N ASN A 362 22.93 5.37 20.51
CA ASN A 362 24.17 6.15 20.54
C ASN A 362 24.97 5.89 21.83
N THR A 363 24.29 5.81 22.97
CA THR A 363 24.93 5.48 24.25
C THR A 363 25.43 4.03 24.26
N ALA A 364 24.64 3.08 23.74
CA ALA A 364 25.02 1.69 23.61
C ALA A 364 26.27 1.50 22.75
N PHE A 365 26.39 2.26 21.66
CA PHE A 365 27.55 2.23 20.79
C PHE A 365 28.81 2.77 21.48
N GLN A 366 28.67 3.73 22.39
CA GLN A 366 29.78 4.21 23.21
C GLN A 366 30.18 3.20 24.30
N GLU A 367 29.20 2.48 24.87
CA GLU A 367 29.40 1.44 25.89
C GLU A 367 30.04 0.17 25.30
N ASP A 368 29.70 -0.17 24.05
CA ASP A 368 30.09 -1.41 23.37
C ASP A 368 30.40 -1.14 21.88
N SER A 369 31.53 -0.49 21.61
CA SER A 369 31.92 -0.04 20.26
C SER A 369 32.30 -1.16 19.29
N GLU A 370 32.49 -2.38 19.78
CA GLU A 370 32.84 -3.56 18.99
C GLU A 370 31.61 -4.36 18.55
N ASN A 371 30.41 -3.85 18.84
CA ASN A 371 29.15 -4.50 18.48
C ASN A 371 28.51 -3.77 17.30
N ALA A 372 28.52 -4.41 16.12
CA ALA A 372 28.02 -3.84 14.87
C ALA A 372 26.51 -3.51 14.92
N LYS A 373 25.79 -4.06 15.90
CA LYS A 373 24.36 -3.85 16.14
C LYS A 373 23.98 -2.40 16.31
N TRP A 374 24.71 -1.67 17.16
CA TRP A 374 24.37 -0.30 17.50
C TRP A 374 24.53 0.66 16.31
N PRO A 375 25.69 0.70 15.62
CA PRO A 375 25.82 1.54 14.44
C PRO A 375 24.86 1.10 13.31
N TYR A 376 24.52 -0.19 13.19
CA TYR A 376 23.50 -0.63 12.23
C TYR A 376 22.11 -0.05 12.54
N TYR A 377 21.59 -0.20 13.76
CA TYR A 377 20.28 0.35 14.12
C TYR A 377 20.22 1.87 14.08
N ILE A 378 21.30 2.56 14.46
CA ILE A 378 21.41 4.01 14.29
C ILE A 378 21.30 4.38 12.80
N GLY A 379 21.97 3.64 11.93
CA GLY A 379 21.89 3.83 10.48
C GLY A 379 20.47 3.63 9.94
N LEU A 380 19.75 2.61 10.41
CA LEU A 380 18.34 2.38 10.05
C LEU A 380 17.43 3.54 10.46
N ILE A 381 17.61 4.11 11.66
CA ILE A 381 16.85 5.29 12.09
C ILE A 381 17.13 6.47 11.16
N HIS A 382 18.40 6.75 10.84
CA HIS A 382 18.72 7.83 9.90
C HIS A 382 18.17 7.59 8.49
N VAL A 383 18.04 6.35 8.04
CA VAL A 383 17.31 6.01 6.80
C VAL A 383 15.84 6.45 6.90
N THR A 384 15.15 6.13 8.00
CA THR A 384 13.75 6.52 8.18
C THR A 384 13.58 8.04 8.25
N GLU A 385 14.59 8.76 8.73
CA GLU A 385 14.64 10.22 8.74
C GLU A 385 15.01 10.85 7.38
N GLY A 386 15.51 10.07 6.41
CA GLY A 386 16.02 10.56 5.13
C GLY A 386 17.45 11.11 5.18
N ASN A 387 18.16 10.89 6.29
CA ASN A 387 19.56 11.26 6.46
C ASN A 387 20.49 10.19 5.88
N SER A 388 20.33 9.88 4.59
CA SER A 388 21.03 8.78 3.90
C SER A 388 22.56 8.87 3.98
N ASN A 389 23.14 10.07 4.00
CA ASN A 389 24.59 10.26 4.19
C ASN A 389 25.05 9.81 5.59
N THR A 390 24.35 10.26 6.63
CA THR A 390 24.65 9.87 8.02
C THR A 390 24.40 8.39 8.23
N ALA A 391 23.32 7.85 7.66
CA ALA A 391 23.05 6.42 7.67
C ALA A 391 24.20 5.61 7.06
N LEU A 392 24.70 6.03 5.89
CA LEU A 392 25.83 5.38 5.21
C LEU A 392 27.11 5.41 6.06
N ASP A 393 27.38 6.49 6.79
CA ASP A 393 28.53 6.58 7.69
C ASP A 393 28.43 5.60 8.86
N TYR A 394 27.25 5.44 9.45
CA TYR A 394 27.00 4.45 10.49
C TYR A 394 27.03 3.02 9.96
N PHE A 395 26.47 2.75 8.78
CA PHE A 395 26.57 1.45 8.12
C PHE A 395 28.01 1.07 7.78
N LYS A 396 28.84 2.01 7.32
CA LYS A 396 30.28 1.78 7.14
C LYS A 396 31.00 1.50 8.46
N GLN A 397 30.57 2.10 9.58
CA GLN A 397 31.11 1.77 10.89
C GLN A 397 30.72 0.35 11.31
N ALA A 398 29.44 -0.01 11.17
CA ALA A 398 28.97 -1.37 11.42
C ALA A 398 29.74 -2.40 10.57
N GLN A 399 29.99 -2.08 9.29
CA GLN A 399 30.71 -2.96 8.37
C GLN A 399 32.18 -3.15 8.75
N ARG A 400 32.83 -2.12 9.31
CA ARG A 400 34.21 -2.25 9.82
C ARG A 400 34.30 -3.21 11.00
N ILE A 401 33.23 -3.29 11.79
CA ILE A 401 33.13 -4.17 12.95
C ILE A 401 32.78 -5.59 12.52
N ASP A 402 31.72 -5.74 11.71
CA ASP A 402 31.31 -7.01 11.12
C ASP A 402 31.07 -6.86 9.62
N SER A 403 32.09 -7.22 8.85
CA SER A 403 32.06 -7.13 7.38
C SER A 403 31.19 -8.19 6.71
N ALA A 404 30.77 -9.22 7.44
CA ALA A 404 29.98 -10.34 6.92
C ALA A 404 28.50 -10.24 7.31
N TYR A 405 28.10 -9.16 7.99
CA TYR A 405 26.73 -8.99 8.47
C TYR A 405 25.75 -8.79 7.32
N SER A 406 25.06 -9.87 6.92
CA SER A 406 24.24 -9.93 5.70
C SER A 406 23.15 -8.84 5.59
N PRO A 407 22.32 -8.57 6.61
CA PRO A 407 21.31 -7.51 6.55
C PRO A 407 21.90 -6.12 6.26
N LEU A 408 23.01 -5.80 6.91
CA LEU A 408 23.76 -4.57 6.63
C LEU A 408 24.26 -4.53 5.18
N LEU A 409 24.82 -5.62 4.67
CA LEU A 409 25.29 -5.69 3.29
C LEU A 409 24.13 -5.50 2.29
N THR A 410 22.98 -6.14 2.53
CA THR A 410 21.78 -5.91 1.71
C THR A 410 21.36 -4.44 1.77
N ARG A 411 21.37 -3.81 2.96
CA ARG A 411 20.94 -2.41 3.14
C ARG A 411 21.91 -1.42 2.47
N LEU A 412 23.21 -1.69 2.53
CA LEU A 412 24.22 -0.93 1.79
C LEU A 412 23.98 -1.05 0.28
N GLY A 413 23.69 -2.25 -0.22
CA GLY A 413 23.31 -2.46 -1.62
C GLY A 413 22.15 -1.57 -2.05
N GLU A 414 21.04 -1.58 -1.30
CA GLU A 414 19.85 -0.77 -1.57
C GLU A 414 20.16 0.75 -1.60
N LEU A 415 20.93 1.24 -0.62
CA LEU A 415 21.34 2.64 -0.59
C LEU A 415 22.25 3.00 -1.77
N TYR A 416 23.19 2.12 -2.14
CA TYR A 416 24.08 2.36 -3.27
C TYR A 416 23.31 2.40 -4.60
N VAL A 417 22.29 1.53 -4.77
CA VAL A 417 21.33 1.65 -5.89
C VAL A 417 20.69 3.03 -5.90
N GLY A 418 20.19 3.50 -4.74
CA GLY A 418 19.59 4.84 -4.63
C GLY A 418 20.53 6.01 -4.94
N THR A 419 21.84 5.83 -4.74
CA THR A 419 22.86 6.83 -5.14
C THR A 419 23.37 6.67 -6.58
N GLY A 420 22.92 5.64 -7.30
CA GLY A 420 23.34 5.34 -8.67
C GLY A 420 24.64 4.52 -8.80
N ASP A 421 25.24 4.06 -7.70
CA ASP A 421 26.44 3.21 -7.71
C ASP A 421 26.07 1.72 -7.82
N VAL A 422 25.51 1.35 -8.98
CA VAL A 422 24.93 0.02 -9.23
C VAL A 422 25.98 -1.10 -9.14
N GLU A 423 27.21 -0.87 -9.59
CA GLU A 423 28.25 -1.90 -9.55
C GLU A 423 28.66 -2.20 -8.10
N LEU A 424 28.82 -1.17 -7.28
CA LEU A 424 29.08 -1.36 -5.86
C LEU A 424 27.88 -2.04 -5.17
N ALA A 425 26.65 -1.67 -5.53
CA ALA A 425 25.46 -2.34 -5.00
C ALA A 425 25.44 -3.84 -5.31
N LYS A 426 25.76 -4.25 -6.54
CA LYS A 426 25.89 -5.67 -6.92
C LYS A 426 26.92 -6.39 -6.06
N GLU A 427 28.08 -5.79 -5.81
CA GLU A 427 29.08 -6.39 -4.93
C GLU A 427 28.54 -6.65 -3.52
N TYR A 428 27.74 -5.72 -2.98
CA TYR A 428 27.12 -5.85 -1.68
C TYR A 428 26.05 -6.95 -1.65
N PHE A 429 25.18 -7.00 -2.66
CA PHE A 429 24.16 -8.04 -2.76
C PHE A 429 24.77 -9.44 -2.89
N VAL A 430 25.81 -9.60 -3.72
CA VAL A 430 26.54 -10.87 -3.84
C VAL A 430 27.17 -11.29 -2.51
N LYS A 431 27.74 -10.34 -1.75
CA LYS A 431 28.34 -10.64 -0.43
C LYS A 431 27.29 -10.97 0.63
N ALA A 432 26.12 -10.35 0.56
CA ALA A 432 25.03 -10.58 1.51
C ALA A 432 24.44 -11.99 1.40
N ASP A 433 24.24 -12.48 0.16
CA ASP A 433 23.71 -13.81 -0.15
C ASP A 433 22.40 -14.20 0.58
N SER A 434 21.61 -13.20 0.99
CA SER A 434 20.25 -13.41 1.51
C SER A 434 19.25 -13.60 0.37
N ASN A 435 18.08 -14.16 0.66
CA ASN A 435 17.00 -14.29 -0.34
C ASN A 435 16.66 -12.92 -0.95
N TYR A 436 16.61 -11.87 -0.11
CA TYR A 436 16.35 -10.50 -0.54
C TYR A 436 17.48 -9.94 -1.40
N ALA A 437 18.74 -10.15 -1.02
CA ALA A 437 19.87 -9.71 -1.83
C ALA A 437 19.92 -10.40 -3.20
N ARG A 438 19.58 -11.68 -3.27
CA ARG A 438 19.47 -12.41 -4.55
C ARG A 438 18.34 -11.86 -5.42
N VAL A 439 17.18 -11.55 -4.83
CA VAL A 439 16.08 -10.88 -5.54
C VAL A 439 16.51 -9.51 -6.06
N ALA A 440 17.16 -8.68 -5.24
CA ALA A 440 17.67 -7.37 -5.65
C ALA A 440 18.73 -7.49 -6.76
N LEU A 441 19.66 -8.44 -6.65
CA LEU A 441 20.67 -8.70 -7.67
C LEU A 441 20.05 -9.15 -8.99
N ALA A 442 19.10 -10.08 -8.94
CA ALA A 442 18.35 -10.53 -10.09
C ALA A 442 17.57 -9.37 -10.73
N GLN A 443 17.07 -8.44 -9.93
CA GLN A 443 16.38 -7.27 -10.44
C GLN A 443 17.30 -6.35 -11.24
N LEU A 444 18.51 -6.08 -10.73
CA LEU A 444 19.53 -5.31 -11.46
C LEU A 444 19.93 -5.98 -12.78
N SER A 445 19.94 -7.32 -12.84
CA SER A 445 20.15 -8.07 -14.09
C SER A 445 18.97 -7.95 -15.04
N ALA A 446 17.73 -7.97 -14.52
CA ALA A 446 16.52 -7.77 -15.31
C ALA A 446 16.47 -6.36 -15.94
N ASP A 447 16.93 -5.32 -15.23
CA ASP A 447 16.95 -3.93 -15.72
C ASP A 447 17.79 -3.74 -16.98
N VAL A 448 18.87 -4.52 -17.11
CA VAL A 448 19.73 -4.53 -18.30
C VAL A 448 19.32 -5.61 -19.32
N GLY A 449 18.18 -6.27 -19.10
CA GLY A 449 17.63 -7.31 -19.98
C GLY A 449 18.36 -8.65 -19.92
N ASN A 450 19.13 -8.94 -18.88
CA ASN A 450 19.86 -10.20 -18.73
C ASN A 450 19.01 -11.29 -18.04
N TRP A 451 17.99 -11.76 -18.74
CA TRP A 451 17.01 -12.72 -18.20
C TRP A 451 17.57 -14.11 -17.87
N ILE A 452 18.69 -14.52 -18.49
CA ILE A 452 19.34 -15.78 -18.16
C ILE A 452 19.94 -15.69 -16.75
N GLU A 453 20.65 -14.60 -16.47
CA GLU A 453 21.27 -14.34 -15.18
C GLU A 453 20.22 -14.23 -14.06
N VAL A 454 19.04 -13.65 -14.34
CA VAL A 454 17.90 -13.64 -13.40
C VAL A 454 17.55 -15.05 -12.93
N ILE A 455 17.42 -16.00 -13.86
CA ILE A 455 17.07 -17.39 -13.55
C ILE A 455 18.20 -18.07 -12.77
N GLU A 456 19.46 -17.79 -13.13
CA GLU A 456 20.64 -18.35 -12.45
C GLU A 456 20.75 -17.85 -11.01
N ILE A 457 20.59 -16.55 -10.77
CA ILE A 457 20.63 -15.95 -9.42
C ILE A 457 19.53 -16.53 -8.53
N LEU A 458 18.34 -16.76 -9.08
CA LEU A 458 17.15 -17.15 -8.33
C LEU A 458 16.90 -18.66 -8.27
N GLN A 459 17.78 -19.48 -8.85
CA GLN A 459 17.57 -20.92 -8.99
C GLN A 459 17.23 -21.62 -7.67
N ASP A 460 17.83 -21.17 -6.57
CA ASP A 460 17.65 -21.74 -5.22
C ASP A 460 16.95 -20.78 -4.24
N THR A 461 16.26 -19.74 -4.74
CA THR A 461 15.58 -18.73 -3.92
C THR A 461 14.08 -18.98 -3.90
N ASN A 462 13.57 -19.51 -2.79
CA ASN A 462 12.15 -19.89 -2.67
C ASN A 462 11.32 -18.81 -1.97
N THR A 463 11.22 -17.64 -2.59
CA THR A 463 10.31 -16.56 -2.16
C THR A 463 9.26 -16.30 -3.24
N GLN A 464 8.13 -15.69 -2.85
CA GLN A 464 7.09 -15.32 -3.82
C GLN A 464 7.66 -14.33 -4.85
N ALA A 465 8.45 -13.34 -4.41
CA ALA A 465 9.11 -12.38 -5.29
C ALA A 465 10.06 -13.05 -6.30
N ALA A 466 10.89 -14.00 -5.84
CA ALA A 466 11.79 -14.75 -6.72
C ALA A 466 11.00 -15.58 -7.75
N SER A 467 9.93 -16.25 -7.32
CA SER A 467 9.08 -17.05 -8.20
C SER A 467 8.44 -16.20 -9.31
N SER A 468 7.92 -15.02 -8.95
CA SER A 468 7.37 -14.06 -9.91
C SER A 468 8.43 -13.58 -10.90
N LEU A 469 9.64 -13.22 -10.43
CA LEU A 469 10.70 -12.71 -11.29
C LEU A 469 11.27 -13.79 -12.24
N VAL A 470 11.39 -15.04 -11.78
CA VAL A 470 11.77 -16.20 -12.63
C VAL A 470 10.70 -16.48 -13.70
N PHE A 471 9.42 -16.36 -13.34
CA PHE A 471 8.34 -16.51 -14.30
C PHE A 471 8.45 -15.44 -15.41
N THR A 472 8.66 -14.18 -15.03
CA THR A 472 8.89 -13.08 -15.99
C THR A 472 10.11 -13.33 -16.87
N ALA A 473 11.24 -13.73 -16.30
CA ALA A 473 12.46 -14.00 -17.05
C ALA A 473 12.27 -15.10 -18.12
N LYS A 474 11.54 -16.17 -17.78
CA LYS A 474 11.21 -17.24 -18.74
C LYS A 474 10.31 -16.73 -19.87
N ALA A 475 9.35 -15.87 -19.56
CA ALA A 475 8.49 -15.24 -20.57
C ALA A 475 9.31 -14.37 -21.53
N MET A 476 10.17 -13.49 -20.99
CA MET A 476 11.05 -12.62 -21.79
C MET A 476 11.98 -13.42 -22.74
N LEU A 477 12.57 -14.52 -22.25
CA LEU A 477 13.40 -15.42 -23.06
C LEU A 477 12.61 -16.14 -24.17
N ALA A 478 11.30 -16.36 -23.96
CA ALA A 478 10.42 -16.94 -24.96
C ALA A 478 9.96 -15.93 -26.04
N GLY A 479 10.39 -14.67 -25.97
CA GLY A 479 10.05 -13.64 -26.94
C GLY A 479 8.61 -13.12 -26.82
N THR A 480 7.95 -13.34 -25.69
CA THR A 480 6.68 -12.67 -25.38
C THR A 480 7.01 -11.22 -25.03
N THR A 481 6.48 -10.25 -25.77
CA THR A 481 6.62 -8.82 -25.50
C THR A 481 5.96 -8.48 -24.17
N GLN A 482 6.74 -8.51 -23.10
CA GLN A 482 6.52 -7.72 -21.90
C GLN A 482 7.59 -6.64 -21.92
N LYS A 483 7.23 -5.36 -21.71
CA LYS A 483 8.26 -4.38 -21.35
C LYS A 483 8.75 -4.79 -19.96
N SER A 484 10.06 -4.83 -19.80
CA SER A 484 10.70 -5.14 -18.52
C SER A 484 10.62 -3.92 -17.63
N PHE A 485 9.92 -4.00 -16.52
CA PHE A 485 10.11 -3.05 -15.44
C PHE A 485 10.11 -3.75 -14.10
N ALA A 486 11.06 -3.31 -13.30
CA ALA A 486 11.44 -3.81 -12.00
C ALA A 486 10.79 -2.95 -10.93
N ALA A 487 9.85 -3.50 -10.21
CA ALA A 487 9.30 -2.83 -9.05
C ALA A 487 9.10 -3.91 -7.98
N ILE A 488 9.90 -3.80 -6.93
CA ILE A 488 9.79 -4.64 -5.74
C ILE A 488 9.50 -3.66 -4.62
N ASP A 489 8.42 -3.91 -3.87
CA ASP A 489 8.27 -3.30 -2.55
C ASP A 489 9.43 -3.78 -1.67
N MET A 490 10.45 -2.94 -1.55
CA MET A 490 11.61 -3.18 -0.69
C MET A 490 11.37 -2.69 0.75
N GLY A 491 10.10 -2.45 1.11
CA GLY A 491 9.67 -2.04 2.43
C GLY A 491 10.00 -3.09 3.49
N TYR A 492 11.17 -2.91 4.10
CA TYR A 492 11.72 -3.57 5.29
C TYR A 492 12.25 -5.00 5.14
N GLN A 493 13.56 -5.14 5.40
CA GLN A 493 14.27 -6.41 5.52
C GLN A 493 13.69 -7.24 6.67
N MET A 494 13.16 -8.42 6.34
CA MET A 494 12.55 -9.29 7.33
C MET A 494 13.53 -10.24 8.03
N GLU A 495 14.78 -10.33 7.57
CA GLU A 495 15.78 -11.32 7.99
C GLU A 495 16.95 -10.70 8.79
N ASP A 496 16.68 -9.80 9.74
CA ASP A 496 17.69 -9.32 10.70
C ASP A 496 17.74 -10.27 11.93
N PRO A 497 18.87 -10.91 12.26
CA PRO A 497 18.98 -11.83 13.39
C PRO A 497 18.74 -11.16 14.75
N TRP A 498 18.83 -9.84 14.83
CA TRP A 498 18.49 -9.07 16.03
C TRP A 498 17.02 -8.66 16.07
N ARG A 499 16.28 -8.75 14.96
CA ARG A 499 14.85 -8.42 14.89
C ARG A 499 14.04 -9.26 15.86
N ASP A 500 14.27 -10.57 15.89
CA ASP A 500 13.59 -11.47 16.82
C ASP A 500 13.83 -11.06 18.29
N GLU A 501 15.03 -10.56 18.61
CA GLU A 501 15.36 -10.07 19.95
C GLU A 501 14.61 -8.77 20.27
N VAL A 502 14.48 -7.86 19.29
CA VAL A 502 13.71 -6.61 19.43
C VAL A 502 12.23 -6.94 19.58
N GLU A 503 11.64 -7.72 18.67
CA GLU A 503 10.23 -8.11 18.71
C GLU A 503 9.86 -8.84 20.01
N ALA A 504 10.76 -9.67 20.53
CA ALA A 504 10.60 -10.31 21.84
C ALA A 504 10.48 -9.31 23.00
N MET A 505 10.92 -8.06 22.86
CA MET A 505 10.80 -7.00 23.88
C MET A 505 9.48 -6.20 23.79
N CYS A 506 8.62 -6.46 22.81
CA CYS A 506 7.33 -5.79 22.70
C CYS A 506 6.41 -6.17 23.89
N ILE A 507 5.81 -5.17 24.54
CA ILE A 507 4.93 -5.35 25.68
C ILE A 507 3.62 -4.56 25.57
N LEU A 508 3.34 -3.96 24.42
CA LEU A 508 2.05 -3.33 24.15
C LEU A 508 1.16 -4.35 23.43
N ALA A 509 -0.02 -4.62 24.00
CA ALA A 509 -0.95 -5.59 23.42
C ALA A 509 -1.33 -5.25 21.96
N PRO A 510 -1.66 -4.00 21.59
CA PRO A 510 -1.96 -3.67 20.19
C PRO A 510 -0.82 -4.01 19.22
N HIS A 511 0.43 -3.73 19.60
CA HIS A 511 1.58 -4.03 18.74
C HIS A 511 1.83 -5.53 18.60
N LEU A 512 1.59 -6.31 19.66
CA LEU A 512 1.69 -7.76 19.62
C LEU A 512 0.60 -8.38 18.73
N VAL A 513 -0.60 -7.78 18.71
CA VAL A 513 -1.70 -8.18 17.80
C VAL A 513 -1.30 -7.93 16.35
N THR A 514 -0.79 -6.73 16.02
CA THR A 514 -0.31 -6.42 14.66
C THR A 514 0.81 -7.38 14.20
N GLN A 515 1.75 -7.72 15.09
CA GLN A 515 2.78 -8.72 14.80
C GLN A 515 2.16 -10.11 14.57
N ALA A 516 1.17 -10.49 15.37
CA ALA A 516 0.48 -11.77 15.23
C ALA A 516 -0.26 -11.88 13.89
N GLN A 517 -0.99 -10.83 13.49
CA GLN A 517 -1.66 -10.76 12.20
C GLN A 517 -0.65 -10.90 11.05
N THR A 518 0.49 -10.21 11.15
CA THR A 518 1.59 -10.32 10.16
C THR A 518 2.14 -11.74 10.07
N ASP A 519 2.37 -12.40 11.21
CA ASP A 519 2.83 -13.79 11.27
C ASP A 519 1.79 -14.75 10.70
N PHE A 520 0.51 -14.52 10.99
CA PHE A 520 -0.59 -15.34 10.50
C PHE A 520 -0.71 -15.27 8.98
N ILE A 521 -0.68 -14.06 8.41
CA ILE A 521 -0.69 -13.81 6.95
C ILE A 521 0.52 -14.49 6.28
N ALA A 522 1.67 -14.48 6.95
CA ALA A 522 2.87 -15.16 6.45
C ALA A 522 2.87 -16.69 6.66
N GLY A 523 1.77 -17.27 7.16
CA GLY A 523 1.64 -18.71 7.41
C GLY A 523 2.36 -19.22 8.66
N ARG A 524 2.88 -18.32 9.51
CA ARG A 524 3.55 -18.64 10.79
C ARG A 524 2.51 -18.74 11.94
N VAL A 525 1.52 -19.60 11.77
CA VAL A 525 0.36 -19.73 12.68
C VAL A 525 0.77 -19.94 14.14
N ASP A 526 1.73 -20.82 14.40
CA ASP A 526 2.22 -21.07 15.78
C ASP A 526 2.83 -19.82 16.43
N SER A 527 3.42 -18.93 15.61
CA SER A 527 4.02 -17.69 16.09
C SER A 527 2.95 -16.64 16.37
N ALA A 528 1.99 -16.49 15.46
CA ALA A 528 0.82 -15.64 15.64
C ALA A 528 0.06 -15.99 16.94
N GLU A 529 -0.24 -17.28 17.15
CA GLU A 529 -0.93 -17.72 18.37
C GLU A 529 -0.16 -17.36 19.65
N ARG A 530 1.17 -17.53 19.65
CA ARG A 530 2.01 -17.16 20.80
C ARG A 530 1.97 -15.66 21.09
N LEU A 531 1.95 -14.84 20.05
CA LEU A 531 1.88 -13.38 20.17
C LEU A 531 0.53 -12.93 20.72
N LEU A 532 -0.59 -13.47 20.23
CA LEU A 532 -1.93 -13.19 20.76
C LEU A 532 -2.06 -13.59 22.23
N ARG A 533 -1.64 -14.82 22.59
CA ARG A 533 -1.63 -15.26 24.00
C ARG A 533 -0.81 -14.34 24.90
N ARG A 534 0.25 -13.74 24.37
CA ARG A 534 1.08 -12.79 25.11
C ARG A 534 0.40 -11.44 25.24
N ALA A 535 -0.29 -10.97 24.19
CA ALA A 535 -1.09 -9.76 24.20
C ALA A 535 -2.20 -9.82 25.27
N ILE A 536 -3.01 -10.89 25.27
CA ILE A 536 -4.04 -11.17 26.30
C ILE A 536 -3.45 -11.17 27.72
N LYS A 537 -2.26 -11.76 27.88
CA LYS A 537 -1.62 -11.83 29.20
C LYS A 537 -1.18 -10.45 29.71
N ILE A 538 -0.78 -9.57 28.80
CA ILE A 538 -0.28 -8.23 29.10
C ILE A 538 -1.43 -7.31 29.43
N ASP A 539 -2.48 -7.34 28.62
CA ASP A 539 -3.68 -6.53 28.77
C ASP A 539 -4.90 -7.42 28.53
N PRO A 540 -5.42 -8.08 29.59
CA PRO A 540 -6.56 -9.00 29.47
C PRO A 540 -7.87 -8.32 29.07
N ASP A 541 -7.91 -6.99 29.15
CA ASP A 541 -9.06 -6.18 28.78
C ASP A 541 -8.89 -5.57 27.36
N ASN A 542 -7.76 -5.82 26.69
CA ASN A 542 -7.55 -5.41 25.30
C ASN A 542 -8.41 -6.28 24.38
N LYS A 543 -9.32 -5.65 23.63
CA LYS A 543 -10.29 -6.37 22.81
C LYS A 543 -9.69 -6.95 21.53
N ASP A 544 -8.64 -6.32 21.01
CA ASP A 544 -7.97 -6.73 19.77
C ASP A 544 -7.10 -7.99 19.96
N ALA A 545 -6.81 -8.37 21.22
CA ALA A 545 -5.88 -9.42 21.62
C ALA A 545 -6.56 -10.72 22.04
#